data_AF-A0A257KZ74-F1
#
_entry.id   AF-A0A257KZ74-F1
#
_cell.length_a   1.000
_cell.length_b   1.000
_cell.length_c   1.000
_cell.angle_alpha   90.00
_cell.angle_beta   90.00
_cell.angle_gamma   90.00
#
_symmetry.space_group_name_H-M   'P 1'
#
loop_
_entity.id
_entity.type
_entity.pdbx_description
1 polymer ?
#
loop_
_entity_poly.entity_id
_entity_poly.type
_entity_poly.pdbx_seq_one_letter_code
_entity_poly.pdbx_strand_id
1 'polypeptide(L)'
;MAKRTGSADLPLHGGRVPAWLATRMSSLGAIVTQAIVHHYGRDEFLRRLSHPFWFQSFGAVMGMDWHSSGITTSVIGALKRSLGPLQDELGIHVCGGRGQHSRKTPDELRALGDRVGFDAVALTRASRLVAKVDSAAVQDGFDLYLHGFFVTNDGRWTVVQQGMNGDSKQARRYHWHSETVKSFVDAPHSAIDGPPHGEVVNLTDQRAAPSRSAQLDLLTALGADGIVDEFTALTGGQAAQPLLPHLIMPAHHDVRSSDVFTRRLHGTLAAAAERGPIDFPDLLLTPGVGARTVRSLAMVAEIVHGAPYRFRDPARFSLAHGGKDRHPYPVPIKVYDETIRVLKSAVQKARLGREEELDTLKRLDDQARQLERMASGPSLKEFVDGELEASASLGGRSVFGWEEDRRDPLAAAK
;
A
#
# COMPACT_ATOMS: atom_id res chain seq x y z
N MET A 1 2.44 12.05 22.12
CA MET A 1 1.84 12.12 20.76
C MET A 1 1.48 10.72 20.31
N ALA A 2 0.26 10.47 19.81
CA ALA A 2 -0.01 9.21 19.11
C ALA A 2 0.91 9.14 17.89
N LYS A 3 1.60 8.02 17.74
CA LYS A 3 2.65 7.88 16.75
C LYS A 3 2.05 7.34 15.45
N ARG A 4 2.33 8.04 14.34
CA ARG A 4 2.13 7.49 12.99
C ARG A 4 2.96 6.22 12.84
N THR A 5 2.53 5.33 11.97
CA THR A 5 3.29 4.10 11.63
C THR A 5 4.14 4.25 10.38
N GLY A 6 3.84 5.24 9.54
CA GLY A 6 4.63 5.56 8.36
C GLY A 6 3.92 6.57 7.45
N SER A 7 4.62 7.03 6.42
CA SER A 7 4.07 7.92 5.39
C SER A 7 4.65 7.63 4.01
N ALA A 8 4.01 8.16 2.97
CA ALA A 8 4.55 8.12 1.62
C ALA A 8 4.28 9.43 0.86
N ASP A 9 5.29 9.95 0.16
CA ASP A 9 5.19 11.11 -0.72
C ASP A 9 5.14 10.62 -2.18
N LEU A 10 4.09 11.04 -2.90
CA LEU A 10 3.66 10.45 -4.16
C LEU A 10 3.39 11.56 -5.20
N PRO A 11 3.82 11.42 -6.47
CA PRO A 11 3.39 12.33 -7.53
C PRO A 11 1.86 12.30 -7.73
N LEU A 12 1.23 13.47 -7.84
CA LEU A 12 -0.19 13.57 -8.20
C LEU A 12 -0.41 13.06 -9.62
N HIS A 13 -1.33 12.11 -9.73
CA HIS A 13 -1.75 11.55 -11.01
C HIS A 13 -3.22 11.87 -11.24
N GLY A 14 -3.52 12.35 -12.45
CA GLY A 14 -4.88 12.48 -12.94
C GLY A 14 -5.46 11.14 -13.42
N GLY A 15 -6.74 11.16 -13.76
CA GLY A 15 -7.42 10.03 -14.39
C GLY A 15 -8.16 9.10 -13.41
N ARG A 16 -8.93 8.19 -13.99
CA ARG A 16 -9.78 7.24 -13.27
C ARG A 16 -9.39 5.81 -13.62
N VAL A 17 -9.40 4.93 -12.63
CA VAL A 17 -9.24 3.49 -12.88
C VAL A 17 -10.45 2.99 -13.68
N PRO A 18 -10.23 2.37 -14.85
CA PRO A 18 -11.32 1.86 -15.67
C PRO A 18 -12.00 0.65 -15.01
N ALA A 19 -13.28 0.44 -15.32
CA ALA A 19 -14.10 -0.59 -14.67
C ALA A 19 -13.50 -2.00 -14.80
N TRP A 20 -12.95 -2.34 -15.97
CA TRP A 20 -12.33 -3.64 -16.23
C TRP A 20 -11.15 -3.94 -15.28
N LEU A 21 -10.38 -2.90 -14.91
CA LEU A 21 -9.27 -3.05 -13.97
C LEU A 21 -9.80 -3.06 -12.54
N ALA A 22 -10.74 -2.16 -12.21
CA ALA A 22 -11.33 -2.08 -10.88
C ALA A 22 -11.96 -3.40 -10.42
N THR A 23 -12.58 -4.17 -11.31
CA THR A 23 -13.13 -5.51 -11.01
C THR A 23 -12.04 -6.54 -10.69
N ARG A 24 -10.94 -6.54 -11.46
CA ARG A 24 -9.78 -7.43 -11.23
C ARG A 24 -9.05 -7.09 -9.94
N MET A 25 -8.82 -5.79 -9.71
CA MET A 25 -8.30 -5.28 -8.44
C MET A 25 -9.15 -5.74 -7.26
N SER A 26 -10.47 -5.62 -7.35
CA SER A 26 -11.38 -6.05 -6.28
C SER A 26 -11.25 -7.56 -6.01
N SER A 27 -11.20 -8.36 -7.08
CA SER A 27 -11.05 -9.82 -6.99
C SER A 27 -9.70 -10.23 -6.39
N LEU A 28 -8.59 -9.75 -6.94
CA LEU A 28 -7.26 -10.05 -6.43
C LEU A 28 -7.08 -9.55 -4.99
N GLY A 29 -7.60 -8.36 -4.69
CA GLY A 29 -7.53 -7.78 -3.34
C GLY A 29 -8.23 -8.62 -2.29
N ALA A 30 -9.42 -9.15 -2.60
CA ALA A 30 -10.13 -10.06 -1.69
C ALA A 30 -9.40 -11.39 -1.52
N ILE A 31 -8.82 -11.95 -2.58
CA ILE A 31 -8.12 -13.25 -2.52
C ILE A 31 -6.82 -13.12 -1.71
N VAL A 32 -6.04 -12.06 -1.95
CA VAL A 32 -4.82 -11.76 -1.16
C VAL A 32 -5.17 -11.51 0.31
N THR A 33 -6.25 -10.78 0.58
CA THR A 33 -6.72 -10.57 1.96
C THR A 33 -7.07 -11.91 2.63
N GLN A 34 -7.86 -12.77 1.96
CA GLN A 34 -8.19 -14.09 2.48
C GLN A 34 -6.95 -14.95 2.73
N ALA A 35 -5.98 -14.96 1.81
CA ALA A 35 -4.74 -15.72 1.97
C ALA A 35 -3.91 -15.23 3.18
N ILE A 36 -3.78 -13.91 3.36
CA ILE A 36 -3.08 -13.33 4.52
C ILE A 36 -3.82 -13.68 5.82
N VAL A 37 -5.14 -13.52 5.84
CA VAL A 37 -5.97 -13.82 7.02
C VAL A 37 -5.91 -15.30 7.37
N HIS A 38 -5.93 -16.18 6.37
CA HIS A 38 -5.85 -17.62 6.57
C HIS A 38 -4.52 -18.04 7.22
N HIS A 39 -3.39 -17.53 6.73
CA HIS A 39 -2.07 -17.92 7.27
C HIS A 39 -1.63 -17.16 8.51
N TYR A 40 -2.00 -15.88 8.63
CA TYR A 40 -1.40 -14.96 9.60
C TYR A 40 -2.43 -14.19 10.43
N GLY A 41 -3.72 -14.37 10.16
CA GLY A 41 -4.80 -13.68 10.86
C GLY A 41 -5.08 -12.25 10.35
N ARG A 42 -6.18 -11.69 10.85
CA ARG A 42 -6.66 -10.34 10.50
C ARG A 42 -5.73 -9.21 10.96
N ASP A 43 -5.07 -9.41 12.09
CA ASP A 43 -4.16 -8.43 12.68
C ASP A 43 -2.93 -8.22 11.79
N GLU A 44 -2.42 -9.31 11.19
CA GLU A 44 -1.34 -9.24 10.22
C GLU A 44 -1.71 -8.39 9.00
N PHE A 45 -2.92 -8.58 8.49
CA PHE A 45 -3.40 -7.80 7.35
C PHE A 45 -3.48 -6.31 7.68
N LEU A 46 -4.01 -5.94 8.85
CA LEU A 46 -4.02 -4.55 9.34
C LEU A 46 -2.61 -3.97 9.46
N ARG A 47 -1.65 -4.75 9.98
CA ARG A 47 -0.25 -4.36 10.13
C ARG A 47 0.46 -4.17 8.78
N ARG A 48 0.10 -4.96 7.77
CA ARG A 48 0.60 -4.79 6.40
C ARG A 48 0.04 -3.55 5.73
N LEU A 49 -1.25 -3.26 5.90
CA LEU A 49 -1.89 -2.04 5.41
C LEU A 49 -1.28 -0.76 6.01
N SER A 50 -0.77 -0.82 7.24
CA SER A 50 -0.11 0.33 7.88
C SER A 50 1.34 0.55 7.42
N HIS A 51 1.92 -0.38 6.65
CA HIS A 51 3.29 -0.26 6.14
C HIS A 51 3.31 0.38 4.74
N PRO A 52 3.90 1.59 4.55
CA PRO A 52 3.76 2.36 3.32
C PRO A 52 4.33 1.67 2.08
N PHE A 53 5.45 0.96 2.24
CA PHE A 53 6.10 0.20 1.17
C PHE A 53 5.28 -1.03 0.74
N TRP A 54 4.66 -1.73 1.70
CA TRP A 54 3.83 -2.89 1.40
C TRP A 54 2.56 -2.44 0.68
N PHE A 55 1.92 -1.39 1.20
CA PHE A 55 0.71 -0.82 0.60
C PHE A 55 0.95 -0.37 -0.86
N GLN A 56 2.09 0.28 -1.12
CA GLN A 56 2.46 0.67 -2.48
C GLN A 56 2.68 -0.55 -3.39
N SER A 57 3.43 -1.53 -2.91
CA SER A 57 3.72 -2.78 -3.63
C SER A 57 2.44 -3.57 -3.93
N PHE A 58 1.51 -3.63 -2.99
CA PHE A 58 0.21 -4.28 -3.17
C PHE A 58 -0.60 -3.60 -4.27
N GLY A 59 -0.64 -2.26 -4.28
CA GLY A 59 -1.25 -1.50 -5.37
C GLY A 59 -0.61 -1.77 -6.73
N ALA A 60 0.72 -1.86 -6.78
CA ALA A 60 1.47 -2.15 -8.00
C ALA A 60 1.14 -3.55 -8.54
N VAL A 61 1.12 -4.59 -7.69
CA VAL A 61 0.68 -5.94 -8.07
C VAL A 61 -0.75 -5.94 -8.62
N MET A 62 -1.62 -5.07 -8.12
CA MET A 62 -3.00 -4.97 -8.58
C MET A 62 -3.16 -4.29 -9.96
N GLY A 63 -2.07 -3.89 -10.61
CA GLY A 63 -2.06 -3.30 -11.96
C GLY A 63 -2.13 -1.76 -11.98
N MET A 64 -1.85 -1.12 -10.84
CA MET A 64 -1.68 0.34 -10.78
C MET A 64 -0.24 0.72 -11.09
N ASP A 65 -0.03 1.93 -11.63
CA ASP A 65 1.31 2.45 -11.88
C ASP A 65 2.06 2.63 -10.56
N TRP A 66 3.24 2.02 -10.47
CA TRP A 66 3.99 1.74 -9.25
C TRP A 66 4.25 2.95 -8.33
N HIS A 67 4.42 4.14 -8.88
CA HIS A 67 4.66 5.41 -8.17
C HIS A 67 3.41 6.27 -7.91
N SER A 68 2.23 5.86 -8.40
CA SER A 68 1.08 6.77 -8.48
C SER A 68 0.42 7.02 -7.12
N SER A 69 0.08 8.28 -6.85
CA SER A 69 -0.84 8.67 -5.75
C SER A 69 -2.23 8.05 -5.89
N GLY A 70 -2.65 7.68 -7.10
CA GLY A 70 -3.90 7.01 -7.38
C GLY A 70 -4.02 5.62 -6.73
N ILE A 71 -2.89 4.97 -6.38
CA ILE A 71 -2.88 3.67 -5.71
C ILE A 71 -3.77 3.68 -4.47
N THR A 72 -3.67 4.71 -3.63
CA THR A 72 -4.34 4.75 -2.34
C THR A 72 -5.84 4.76 -2.46
N THR A 73 -6.38 5.57 -3.36
CA THR A 73 -7.83 5.61 -3.61
C THR A 73 -8.32 4.31 -4.22
N SER A 74 -7.56 3.74 -5.15
CA SER A 74 -7.94 2.55 -5.91
C SER A 74 -7.92 1.28 -5.06
N VAL A 75 -6.86 1.09 -4.25
CA VAL A 75 -6.71 -0.05 -3.34
C VAL A 75 -7.79 -0.01 -2.26
N ILE A 76 -7.99 1.12 -1.58
CA ILE A 76 -9.04 1.25 -0.54
C ILE A 76 -10.41 1.01 -1.15
N GLY A 77 -10.69 1.59 -2.32
CA GLY A 77 -11.95 1.36 -3.03
C GLY A 77 -12.17 -0.09 -3.45
N ALA A 78 -11.11 -0.77 -3.92
CA ALA A 78 -11.17 -2.19 -4.29
C ALA A 78 -11.45 -3.07 -3.07
N LEU A 79 -10.73 -2.87 -1.97
CA LEU A 79 -10.92 -3.61 -0.72
C LEU A 79 -12.30 -3.35 -0.11
N LYS A 80 -12.77 -2.10 -0.07
CA LYS A 80 -14.10 -1.78 0.47
C LYS A 80 -15.22 -2.51 -0.29
N ARG A 81 -15.12 -2.58 -1.62
CA ARG A 81 -16.10 -3.32 -2.44
C ARG A 81 -15.99 -4.84 -2.27
N SER A 82 -14.77 -5.37 -2.24
CA SER A 82 -14.56 -6.82 -2.31
C SER A 82 -14.63 -7.52 -0.95
N LEU A 83 -14.29 -6.82 0.13
CA LEU A 83 -14.41 -7.36 1.49
C LEU A 83 -15.83 -7.22 2.05
N GLY A 84 -16.66 -6.31 1.54
CA GLY A 84 -18.05 -6.14 2.00
C GLY A 84 -18.86 -7.44 2.04
N PRO A 85 -18.89 -8.24 0.95
CA PRO A 85 -19.56 -9.55 0.94
C PRO A 85 -18.90 -10.63 1.81
N LEU A 86 -17.63 -10.44 2.23
CA LEU A 86 -16.85 -11.39 3.01
C LEU A 86 -16.64 -10.92 4.46
N GLN A 87 -17.21 -9.77 4.83
CA GLN A 87 -16.85 -9.06 6.05
C GLN A 87 -17.18 -9.85 7.32
N ASP A 88 -18.28 -10.60 7.31
CA ASP A 88 -18.74 -11.38 8.47
C ASP A 88 -17.87 -12.63 8.68
N GLU A 89 -17.38 -13.20 7.57
CA GLU A 89 -16.46 -14.33 7.59
C GLU A 89 -15.06 -13.91 8.03
N LEU A 90 -14.54 -12.82 7.46
CA LEU A 90 -13.18 -12.35 7.75
C LEU A 90 -13.10 -11.59 9.08
N GLY A 91 -14.22 -11.01 9.53
CA GLY A 91 -14.27 -10.07 10.64
C GLY A 91 -13.45 -8.81 10.36
N ILE A 92 -13.49 -8.33 9.11
CA ILE A 92 -12.78 -7.13 8.63
C ILE A 92 -13.78 -6.23 7.90
N HIS A 93 -13.86 -4.98 8.32
CA HIS A 93 -14.71 -3.95 7.73
C HIS A 93 -13.88 -2.78 7.23
N VAL A 94 -14.31 -2.16 6.13
CA VAL A 94 -13.65 -1.00 5.54
C VAL A 94 -14.63 0.16 5.47
N CYS A 95 -14.36 1.20 6.24
CA CYS A 95 -15.15 2.43 6.28
C CYS A 95 -14.44 3.58 5.56
N GLY A 96 -15.22 4.58 5.20
CA GLY A 96 -14.73 5.79 4.56
C GLY A 96 -14.51 5.66 3.05
N GLY A 97 -13.60 6.47 2.52
CA GLY A 97 -13.28 6.57 1.10
C GLY A 97 -12.92 8.00 0.72
N ARG A 98 -13.11 8.34 -0.57
CA ARG A 98 -12.79 9.67 -1.11
C ARG A 98 -13.98 10.62 -0.94
N GLY A 99 -13.70 11.91 -0.72
CA GLY A 99 -14.71 12.97 -0.77
C GLY A 99 -15.82 12.77 0.27
N GLN A 100 -17.09 12.70 -0.15
CA GLN A 100 -18.20 12.53 0.80
C GLN A 100 -18.10 11.24 1.63
N HIS A 101 -17.49 10.18 1.08
CA HIS A 101 -17.33 8.92 1.83
C HIS A 101 -16.40 9.09 3.03
N SER A 102 -15.36 9.93 2.96
CA SER A 102 -14.49 10.17 4.13
C SER A 102 -15.28 10.77 5.31
N ARG A 103 -16.20 11.69 5.00
CA ARG A 103 -17.04 12.37 6.00
C ARG A 103 -18.10 11.45 6.64
N LYS A 104 -18.51 10.39 5.94
CA LYS A 104 -19.47 9.39 6.43
C LYS A 104 -18.85 8.31 7.32
N THR A 105 -17.52 8.25 7.45
CA THR A 105 -16.83 7.24 8.27
C THR A 105 -17.39 7.11 9.70
N PRO A 106 -17.67 8.21 10.44
CA PRO A 106 -18.29 8.13 11.76
C PRO A 106 -19.65 7.40 11.77
N ASP A 107 -20.48 7.64 10.77
CA ASP A 107 -21.82 7.04 10.69
C ASP A 107 -21.74 5.57 10.29
N GLU A 108 -20.82 5.23 9.37
CA GLU A 108 -20.51 3.83 9.02
C GLU A 108 -20.00 3.05 10.24
N LEU A 109 -19.12 3.64 11.07
CA LEU A 109 -18.59 3.00 12.28
C LEU A 109 -19.67 2.78 13.36
N ARG A 110 -20.61 3.72 13.54
CA ARG A 110 -21.74 3.54 14.46
C ARG A 110 -22.65 2.41 14.02
N ALA A 111 -23.06 2.41 12.75
CA ALA A 111 -23.88 1.33 12.20
C ALA A 111 -23.21 -0.04 12.29
N LEU A 112 -21.87 -0.10 12.15
CA LEU A 112 -21.12 -1.33 12.37
C LEU A 112 -21.08 -1.74 13.85
N GLY A 113 -20.92 -0.81 14.78
CA GLY A 113 -20.95 -1.10 16.22
C GLY A 113 -22.26 -1.74 16.65
N ASP A 114 -23.39 -1.23 16.15
CA ASP A 114 -24.72 -1.79 16.42
C ASP A 114 -24.86 -3.25 15.94
N ARG A 115 -24.13 -3.63 14.89
CA ARG A 115 -24.18 -4.95 14.26
C ARG A 115 -23.15 -5.94 14.81
N VAL A 116 -21.94 -5.47 15.12
CA VAL A 116 -20.78 -6.29 15.47
C VAL A 116 -20.52 -6.32 16.99
N GLY A 117 -20.96 -5.27 17.72
CA GLY A 117 -20.84 -5.20 19.18
C GLY A 117 -19.53 -4.59 19.70
N PHE A 118 -18.70 -3.98 18.85
CA PHE A 118 -17.52 -3.23 19.29
C PHE A 118 -17.86 -1.82 19.79
N ASP A 119 -16.93 -1.16 20.50
CA ASP A 119 -17.08 0.22 20.96
C ASP A 119 -17.00 1.23 19.79
N ALA A 120 -18.14 1.48 19.15
CA ALA A 120 -18.24 2.44 18.07
C ALA A 120 -17.97 3.89 18.49
N VAL A 121 -18.18 4.23 19.77
CA VAL A 121 -17.91 5.59 20.27
C VAL A 121 -16.41 5.83 20.29
N ALA A 122 -15.64 4.90 20.84
CA ALA A 122 -14.17 4.97 20.84
C ALA A 122 -13.59 4.98 19.42
N LEU A 123 -14.08 4.11 18.52
CA LEU A 123 -13.60 4.07 17.14
C LEU A 123 -13.96 5.32 16.34
N THR A 124 -15.16 5.87 16.53
CA THR A 124 -15.56 7.15 15.92
C THR A 124 -14.66 8.30 16.41
N ARG A 125 -14.34 8.31 17.71
CA ARG A 125 -13.40 9.27 18.28
C ARG A 125 -12.00 9.10 17.68
N ALA A 126 -11.50 7.88 17.57
CA ALA A 126 -10.20 7.58 16.96
C ALA A 126 -10.14 8.03 15.50
N SER A 127 -11.15 7.71 14.68
CA SER A 127 -11.26 8.16 13.28
C SER A 127 -11.19 9.68 13.16
N ARG A 128 -11.95 10.41 13.99
CA ARG A 128 -11.96 11.88 14.00
C ARG A 128 -10.62 12.46 14.45
N LEU A 129 -10.01 11.91 15.49
CA LEU A 129 -8.71 12.36 16.00
C LEU A 129 -7.62 12.16 14.94
N VAL A 130 -7.56 10.99 14.30
CA VAL A 130 -6.61 10.70 13.22
C VAL A 130 -6.77 11.69 12.06
N ALA A 131 -8.00 11.95 11.61
CA ALA A 131 -8.26 12.95 10.58
C ALA A 131 -7.83 14.36 11.00
N LYS A 132 -8.11 14.78 12.25
CA LYS A 132 -7.73 16.10 12.77
C LYS A 132 -6.24 16.27 12.98
N VAL A 133 -5.53 15.22 13.42
CA VAL A 133 -4.08 15.26 13.56
C VAL A 133 -3.44 15.48 12.20
N ASP A 134 -3.80 14.67 11.19
CA ASP A 134 -3.21 14.77 9.87
C ASP A 134 -3.62 16.04 9.11
N SER A 135 -4.80 16.63 9.37
CA SER A 135 -5.23 17.87 8.69
C SER A 135 -4.82 19.17 9.39
N ALA A 136 -4.95 19.23 10.72
CA ALA A 136 -4.89 20.50 11.47
C ALA A 136 -3.67 20.59 12.40
N ALA A 137 -3.26 19.46 12.99
CA ALA A 137 -2.12 19.46 13.90
C ALA A 137 -0.77 19.39 13.16
N VAL A 138 -0.76 18.88 11.92
CA VAL A 138 0.49 18.63 11.19
C VAL A 138 0.89 19.73 10.19
N GLN A 139 0.01 20.68 9.85
CA GLN A 139 0.31 21.89 9.05
C GLN A 139 1.38 21.71 7.93
N ASP A 140 1.40 20.57 7.25
CA ASP A 140 2.43 20.21 6.27
C ASP A 140 2.06 20.61 4.85
N GLY A 141 0.97 21.37 4.70
CA GLY A 141 0.47 21.88 3.42
C GLY A 141 -0.30 20.86 2.58
N PHE A 142 -0.70 19.70 3.12
CA PHE A 142 -1.47 18.70 2.38
C PHE A 142 -2.95 18.65 2.82
N ASP A 143 -3.86 18.96 1.90
CA ASP A 143 -5.30 18.91 2.14
C ASP A 143 -5.84 17.49 2.03
N LEU A 144 -6.35 16.94 3.14
CA LEU A 144 -6.94 15.59 3.19
C LEU A 144 -8.15 15.45 2.27
N TYR A 145 -8.11 14.46 1.38
CA TYR A 145 -9.20 14.16 0.45
C TYR A 145 -9.68 12.70 0.51
N LEU A 146 -8.94 11.83 1.20
CA LEU A 146 -9.20 10.41 1.33
C LEU A 146 -8.97 9.97 2.78
N HIS A 147 -9.94 9.21 3.33
CA HIS A 147 -9.85 8.58 4.63
C HIS A 147 -10.37 7.15 4.52
N GLY A 148 -9.49 6.15 4.64
CA GLY A 148 -9.90 4.74 4.74
C GLY A 148 -9.63 4.21 6.15
N PHE A 149 -10.68 3.68 6.78
CA PHE A 149 -10.63 3.12 8.13
C PHE A 149 -10.90 1.62 8.05
N PHE A 150 -9.88 0.81 8.33
CA PHE A 150 -9.99 -0.65 8.39
C PHE A 150 -10.15 -1.06 9.83
N VAL A 151 -11.16 -1.88 10.14
CA VAL A 151 -11.45 -2.31 11.52
C VAL A 151 -11.84 -3.77 11.57
N THR A 152 -11.45 -4.45 12.64
CA THR A 152 -11.78 -5.84 12.91
C THR A 152 -12.91 -5.98 13.92
N ASN A 153 -13.52 -7.16 14.02
CA ASN A 153 -14.54 -7.43 15.04
C ASN A 153 -14.01 -7.23 16.47
N ASP A 154 -12.70 -7.41 16.67
CA ASP A 154 -12.01 -7.22 17.96
C ASP A 154 -11.66 -5.74 18.23
N GLY A 155 -12.08 -4.82 17.37
CA GLY A 155 -11.85 -3.38 17.52
C GLY A 155 -10.43 -2.91 17.18
N ARG A 156 -9.54 -3.79 16.69
CA ARG A 156 -8.24 -3.36 16.14
C ARG A 156 -8.44 -2.68 14.80
N TRP A 157 -7.64 -1.64 14.52
CA TRP A 157 -7.83 -0.81 13.35
C TRP A 157 -6.54 -0.29 12.72
N THR A 158 -6.63 0.03 11.43
CA THR A 158 -5.60 0.72 10.65
C THR A 158 -6.29 1.83 9.86
N VAL A 159 -5.71 3.03 9.86
CA VAL A 159 -6.19 4.13 9.02
C VAL A 159 -5.14 4.46 7.96
N VAL A 160 -5.59 4.55 6.72
CA VAL A 160 -4.80 5.07 5.60
C VAL A 160 -5.48 6.34 5.08
N GLN A 161 -4.81 7.48 5.25
CA GLN A 161 -5.28 8.78 4.78
C GLN A 161 -4.41 9.29 3.65
N GLN A 162 -4.96 10.15 2.80
CA GLN A 162 -4.16 10.86 1.80
C GLN A 162 -4.58 12.32 1.71
N GLY A 163 -3.58 13.19 1.81
CA GLY A 163 -3.67 14.61 1.50
C GLY A 163 -3.03 14.92 0.15
N MET A 164 -3.41 16.05 -0.45
CA MET A 164 -2.81 16.58 -1.67
C MET A 164 -2.32 18.00 -1.45
N ASN A 165 -1.20 18.35 -2.08
CA ASN A 165 -0.70 19.70 -2.17
C ASN A 165 -0.67 20.07 -3.67
N GLY A 166 -1.51 21.04 -4.04
CA GLY A 166 -1.66 21.45 -5.44
C GLY A 166 -0.41 22.12 -6.02
N ASP A 167 0.30 22.90 -5.20
CA ASP A 167 1.45 23.70 -5.61
C ASP A 167 2.66 22.82 -5.96
N SER A 168 2.98 21.87 -5.08
CA SER A 168 4.05 20.89 -5.28
C SER A 168 3.65 19.73 -6.20
N LYS A 169 2.37 19.63 -6.58
CA LYS A 169 1.79 18.51 -7.33
C LYS A 169 2.07 17.14 -6.68
N GLN A 170 2.06 17.09 -5.36
CA GLN A 170 2.29 15.86 -4.59
C GLN A 170 1.07 15.47 -3.76
N ALA A 171 0.98 14.17 -3.47
CA ALA A 171 0.13 13.63 -2.43
C ALA A 171 0.99 13.05 -1.32
N ARG A 172 0.54 13.22 -0.08
CA ARG A 172 1.13 12.57 1.07
C ARG A 172 0.14 11.59 1.66
N ARG A 173 0.55 10.32 1.74
CA ARG A 173 -0.19 9.24 2.39
C ARG A 173 0.28 9.07 3.81
N TYR A 174 -0.65 8.92 4.74
CA TYR A 174 -0.39 8.72 6.16
C TYR A 174 -0.96 7.38 6.61
N HIS A 175 -0.21 6.66 7.44
CA HIS A 175 -0.61 5.36 7.98
C HIS A 175 -0.64 5.38 9.51
N TRP A 176 -1.73 4.90 10.07
CA TRP A 176 -1.94 4.74 11.51
C TRP A 176 -2.37 3.31 11.82
N HIS A 177 -1.98 2.79 12.98
CA HIS A 177 -2.34 1.45 13.43
C HIS A 177 -2.61 1.45 14.93
N SER A 178 -3.68 0.77 15.36
CA SER A 178 -4.15 0.78 16.74
C SER A 178 -3.11 0.27 17.74
N GLU A 179 -2.34 -0.77 17.40
CA GLU A 179 -1.35 -1.36 18.33
C GLU A 179 -0.23 -0.40 18.73
N THR A 180 0.12 0.53 17.84
CA THR A 180 1.17 1.53 18.09
C THR A 180 0.64 2.80 18.73
N VAL A 181 -0.69 2.96 18.80
CA VAL A 181 -1.34 4.16 19.35
C VAL A 181 -1.71 3.91 20.81
N LYS A 182 -0.76 4.17 21.71
CA LYS A 182 -0.98 4.07 23.16
C LYS A 182 -1.79 5.24 23.73
N SER A 183 -1.70 6.41 23.09
CA SER A 183 -2.47 7.62 23.45
C SER A 183 -2.34 8.70 22.38
N PHE A 184 -3.43 9.39 22.07
CA PHE A 184 -3.45 10.53 21.14
C PHE A 184 -2.81 11.80 21.68
N VAL A 185 -2.66 11.90 23.00
CA VAL A 185 -2.25 13.14 23.68
C VAL A 185 -1.07 12.91 24.65
N ASP A 186 -0.80 11.68 25.09
CA ASP A 186 0.04 11.43 26.26
C ASP A 186 0.74 10.05 26.25
N ALA A 187 2.03 9.96 25.94
CA ALA A 187 2.74 8.68 26.01
C ALA A 187 4.20 8.86 26.49
N PRO A 188 4.55 8.27 27.65
CA PRO A 188 5.88 8.33 28.24
C PRO A 188 6.87 7.35 27.58
N HIS A 189 8.14 7.71 27.74
CA HIS A 189 9.36 7.18 27.13
C HIS A 189 9.46 5.66 26.93
N SER A 190 9.98 5.27 25.77
CA SER A 190 10.79 4.06 25.60
C SER A 190 12.11 4.50 24.96
N ALA A 191 13.17 4.52 25.77
CA ALA A 191 14.60 4.67 25.41
C ALA A 191 14.92 5.44 24.11
N ILE A 192 15.26 6.73 24.25
CA ILE A 192 16.09 7.42 23.28
C ILE A 192 17.53 7.06 23.66
N ASP A 193 18.10 6.07 22.97
CA ASP A 193 19.53 5.81 23.03
C ASP A 193 20.10 6.04 21.63
N GLY A 194 20.92 7.08 21.52
CA GLY A 194 21.49 7.59 20.29
C GLY A 194 22.51 8.68 20.63
N PRO A 195 23.61 8.78 19.88
CA PRO A 195 24.68 9.72 20.19
C PRO A 195 24.16 11.17 20.26
N PRO A 196 24.66 11.99 21.21
CA PRO A 196 24.12 13.32 21.47
C PRO A 196 24.40 14.25 20.30
N HIS A 197 23.35 14.58 19.55
CA HIS A 197 23.35 15.67 18.57
C HIS A 197 22.25 16.67 18.95
N GLY A 198 22.65 17.67 19.73
CA GLY A 198 21.83 18.83 20.10
C GLY A 198 21.03 18.68 21.39
N GLU A 199 20.75 19.81 22.05
CA GLU A 199 19.80 19.88 23.15
C GLU A 199 18.39 19.59 22.61
N VAL A 200 17.85 18.42 22.94
CA VAL A 200 16.45 18.08 22.67
C VAL A 200 15.59 18.75 23.74
N VAL A 201 14.92 19.85 23.38
CA VAL A 201 13.99 20.54 24.28
C VAL A 201 12.69 19.76 24.39
N ASN A 202 12.53 18.99 25.47
CA ASN A 202 11.33 18.21 25.76
C ASN A 202 10.35 18.99 26.65
N LEU A 203 9.45 19.76 26.03
CA LEU A 203 8.41 20.54 26.74
C LEU A 203 7.33 19.69 27.42
N THR A 204 7.34 18.38 27.20
CA THR A 204 6.40 17.43 27.82
C THR A 204 6.95 16.83 29.12
N ASP A 205 8.22 17.12 29.47
CA ASP A 205 8.80 16.76 30.77
C ASP A 205 8.14 17.58 31.90
N GLN A 206 7.97 16.98 33.08
CA GLN A 206 7.45 17.70 34.25
C GLN A 206 8.37 18.86 34.67
N ARG A 207 9.68 18.71 34.46
CA ARG A 207 10.70 19.74 34.75
C ARG A 207 10.63 20.94 33.80
N ALA A 208 9.91 20.83 32.69
CA ALA A 208 9.70 21.91 31.73
C ALA A 208 8.52 22.83 32.09
N ALA A 209 7.89 22.68 33.26
CA ALA A 209 6.83 23.58 33.72
C ALA A 209 7.22 25.08 33.70
N PRO A 210 8.44 25.47 34.15
CA PRO A 210 8.90 26.86 34.02
C PRO A 210 9.04 27.32 32.57
N SER A 211 9.44 26.41 31.67
CA SER A 211 9.58 26.70 30.23
C SER A 211 8.22 26.90 29.55
N ARG A 212 7.20 26.14 29.94
CA ARG A 212 5.81 26.33 29.46
C ARG A 212 5.21 27.66 29.95
N SER A 213 5.48 28.04 31.20
CA SER A 213 5.09 29.37 31.70
C SER A 213 5.79 30.49 30.94
N ALA A 214 7.11 30.38 30.73
CA ALA A 214 7.88 31.37 29.97
C ALA A 214 7.42 31.49 28.50
N GLN A 215 6.90 30.42 27.88
CA GLN A 215 6.33 30.46 26.53
C GLN A 215 5.00 31.20 26.47
N LEU A 216 4.17 31.09 27.51
CA LEU A 216 2.95 31.88 27.63
C LEU A 216 3.28 33.37 27.85
N ASP A 217 4.33 33.65 28.63
CA ASP A 217 4.85 35.01 28.81
C ASP A 217 5.40 35.57 27.49
N LEU A 218 6.14 34.77 26.72
CA LEU A 218 6.62 35.13 25.38
C LEU A 218 5.47 35.43 24.41
N LEU A 219 4.43 34.61 24.41
CA LEU A 219 3.23 34.80 23.60
C LEU A 219 2.48 36.08 23.98
N THR A 220 2.47 36.41 25.27
CA THR A 220 1.85 37.63 25.78
C THR A 220 2.69 38.86 25.44
N ALA A 221 4.02 38.76 25.46
CA ALA A 221 4.94 39.87 25.24
C ALA A 221 5.17 40.20 23.75
N LEU A 222 5.30 39.18 22.89
CA LEU A 222 5.66 39.34 21.49
C LEU A 222 4.49 39.11 20.52
N GLY A 223 3.40 38.48 20.98
CA GLY A 223 2.32 38.04 20.12
C GLY A 223 2.72 36.88 19.19
N ALA A 224 1.73 36.28 18.53
CA ALA A 224 1.97 35.13 17.65
C ALA A 224 2.88 35.48 16.46
N ASP A 225 2.70 36.67 15.87
CA ASP A 225 3.47 37.12 14.72
C ASP A 225 4.94 37.44 15.09
N GLY A 226 5.17 38.10 16.23
CA GLY A 226 6.53 38.38 16.72
C GLY A 226 7.31 37.13 17.12
N ILE A 227 6.62 36.07 17.56
CA ILE A 227 7.23 34.76 17.80
C ILE A 227 7.64 34.09 16.49
N VAL A 228 6.81 34.19 15.45
CA VAL A 228 7.11 33.61 14.13
C VAL A 228 8.32 34.31 13.51
N ASP A 229 8.44 35.62 13.65
CA ASP A 229 9.58 36.39 13.13
C ASP A 229 10.90 35.99 13.82
N GLU A 230 10.91 35.88 15.16
CA GLU A 230 12.08 35.41 15.91
C GLU A 230 12.40 33.93 15.63
N PHE A 231 11.38 33.07 15.55
CA PHE A 231 11.57 31.66 15.25
C PHE A 231 12.15 31.45 13.84
N THR A 232 11.70 32.24 12.86
CA THR A 232 12.20 32.21 11.48
C THR A 232 13.63 32.73 11.38
N ALA A 233 14.00 33.72 12.20
CA ALA A 233 15.39 34.17 12.33
C ALA A 233 16.32 33.10 12.93
N LEU A 234 15.79 32.24 13.82
CA LEU A 234 16.55 31.24 14.56
C LEU A 234 16.60 29.84 13.91
N THR A 235 15.62 29.46 13.08
CA THR A 235 15.47 28.08 12.59
C THR A 235 15.46 27.95 11.06
N GLY A 236 16.62 28.18 10.43
CA GLY A 236 16.86 27.86 9.02
C GLY A 236 16.99 26.36 8.69
N GLY A 237 16.51 25.44 9.53
CA GLY A 237 16.71 23.99 9.35
C GLY A 237 15.58 23.15 9.94
N GLN A 238 14.99 22.27 9.12
CA GLN A 238 13.89 21.36 9.49
C GLN A 238 14.31 20.35 10.57
N ALA A 239 13.48 20.24 11.62
CA ALA A 239 13.67 19.28 12.70
C ALA A 239 13.40 17.83 12.24
N ALA A 240 14.35 16.94 12.51
CA ALA A 240 14.30 15.53 12.20
C ALA A 240 13.39 14.75 13.18
N GLN A 241 12.36 14.06 12.67
CA GLN A 241 11.66 13.02 13.42
C GLN A 241 12.47 11.71 13.40
N PRO A 242 12.47 10.91 14.49
CA PRO A 242 13.06 9.56 14.46
C PRO A 242 12.33 8.66 13.44
N LEU A 243 13.14 7.90 12.67
CA LEU A 243 12.87 7.15 11.43
C LEU A 243 11.62 6.24 11.44
N LEU A 244 10.42 6.81 11.28
CA LEU A 244 9.29 6.03 10.79
C LEU A 244 9.55 5.61 9.33
N PRO A 245 9.05 4.46 8.86
CA PRO A 245 9.05 4.12 7.44
C PRO A 245 8.45 5.27 6.62
N HIS A 246 9.29 5.87 5.77
CA HIS A 246 8.90 6.93 4.87
C HIS A 246 9.27 6.53 3.44
N LEU A 247 8.26 6.43 2.58
CA LEU A 247 8.43 6.08 1.17
C LEU A 247 8.38 7.36 0.33
N ILE A 248 9.38 7.60 -0.50
CA ILE A 248 9.36 8.70 -1.48
C ILE A 248 9.31 8.06 -2.86
N MET A 249 8.22 8.29 -3.59
CA MET A 249 8.10 7.84 -4.97
C MET A 249 8.63 8.91 -5.91
N PRO A 250 9.39 8.53 -6.95
CA PRO A 250 9.93 9.51 -7.87
C PRO A 250 8.82 10.08 -8.78
N ALA A 251 9.12 11.21 -9.42
CA ALA A 251 8.22 11.85 -10.36
C ALA A 251 8.16 11.16 -11.74
N HIS A 252 9.13 10.31 -12.06
CA HIS A 252 9.20 9.64 -13.35
C HIS A 252 8.30 8.41 -13.42
N HIS A 253 7.65 8.20 -14.58
CA HIS A 253 6.70 7.12 -14.77
C HIS A 253 7.37 5.78 -15.11
N ASP A 254 8.48 5.81 -15.85
CA ASP A 254 9.20 4.62 -16.31
C ASP A 254 9.80 3.81 -15.15
N VAL A 255 9.77 2.49 -15.22
CA VAL A 255 10.44 1.66 -14.21
C VAL A 255 11.91 1.50 -14.62
N ARG A 256 12.83 2.02 -13.80
CA ARG A 256 14.27 1.97 -14.08
C ARG A 256 14.96 0.87 -13.29
N SER A 257 16.15 0.48 -13.74
CA SER A 257 16.97 -0.50 -13.02
C SER A 257 17.33 -0.05 -11.60
N SER A 258 17.37 1.26 -11.34
CA SER A 258 17.57 1.83 -9.99
C SER A 258 16.36 1.63 -9.07
N ASP A 259 15.17 1.42 -9.64
CA ASP A 259 13.91 1.31 -8.90
C ASP A 259 13.59 -0.15 -8.50
N VAL A 260 14.38 -1.11 -9.00
CA VAL A 260 14.19 -2.55 -8.83
C VAL A 260 15.45 -3.18 -8.29
N PHE A 261 15.35 -3.94 -7.21
CA PHE A 261 16.48 -4.76 -6.77
C PHE A 261 16.61 -5.99 -7.66
N THR A 262 17.49 -5.90 -8.65
CA THR A 262 17.66 -6.90 -9.72
C THR A 262 17.84 -8.32 -9.20
N ARG A 263 18.62 -8.53 -8.11
CA ARG A 263 18.80 -9.85 -7.49
C ARG A 263 17.49 -10.48 -7.01
N ARG A 264 16.58 -9.67 -6.46
CA ARG A 264 15.25 -10.13 -6.02
C ARG A 264 14.40 -10.53 -7.22
N LEU A 265 14.41 -9.71 -8.27
CA LEU A 265 13.74 -10.02 -9.52
C LEU A 265 14.25 -11.35 -10.10
N HIS A 266 15.56 -11.54 -10.19
CA HIS A 266 16.16 -12.79 -10.69
C HIS A 266 15.78 -13.99 -9.82
N GLY A 267 15.80 -13.86 -8.49
CA GLY A 267 15.31 -14.90 -7.57
C GLY A 267 13.85 -15.28 -7.83
N THR A 268 12.96 -14.30 -7.99
CA THR A 268 11.54 -14.54 -8.32
C THR A 268 11.37 -15.22 -9.68
N LEU A 269 12.10 -14.77 -10.71
CA LEU A 269 12.02 -15.35 -12.05
C LEU A 269 12.55 -16.79 -12.09
N ALA A 270 13.67 -17.04 -11.40
CA ALA A 270 14.26 -18.38 -11.29
C ALA A 270 13.34 -19.31 -10.51
N ALA A 271 12.76 -18.87 -9.40
CA ALA A 271 11.80 -19.67 -8.64
C ALA A 271 10.58 -20.05 -9.48
N ALA A 272 10.03 -19.11 -10.24
CA ALA A 272 8.92 -19.42 -11.14
C ALA A 272 9.31 -20.44 -12.24
N ALA A 273 10.54 -20.37 -12.76
CA ALA A 273 11.02 -21.29 -13.78
C ALA A 273 11.35 -22.68 -13.23
N GLU A 274 11.97 -22.77 -12.05
CA GLU A 274 12.41 -24.03 -11.44
C GLU A 274 11.28 -24.76 -10.70
N ARG A 275 10.48 -24.02 -9.92
CA ARG A 275 9.38 -24.62 -9.14
C ARG A 275 8.11 -24.76 -9.95
N GLY A 276 7.85 -23.87 -10.91
CA GLY A 276 6.66 -23.94 -11.77
C GLY A 276 6.34 -25.36 -12.25
N PRO A 277 7.27 -26.06 -12.92
CA PRO A 277 7.04 -27.43 -13.41
C PRO A 277 6.76 -28.48 -12.32
N ILE A 278 7.33 -28.31 -11.13
CA ILE A 278 7.26 -29.30 -10.04
C ILE A 278 6.00 -29.10 -9.19
N ASP A 279 5.75 -27.86 -8.83
CA ASP A 279 4.72 -27.44 -7.88
C ASP A 279 3.36 -27.20 -8.55
N PHE A 280 3.39 -26.91 -9.84
CA PHE A 280 2.22 -26.52 -10.61
C PHE A 280 2.08 -27.34 -11.91
N PRO A 281 2.28 -28.67 -11.92
CA PRO A 281 2.21 -29.47 -13.16
C PRO A 281 0.83 -29.38 -13.79
N ASP A 282 -0.24 -29.59 -13.01
CA ASP A 282 -1.62 -29.49 -13.49
C ASP A 282 -2.00 -28.08 -13.93
N LEU A 283 -1.38 -27.07 -13.29
CA LEU A 283 -1.58 -25.70 -13.68
C LEU A 283 -0.91 -25.39 -15.02
N LEU A 284 0.31 -25.91 -15.28
CA LEU A 284 0.96 -25.77 -16.59
C LEU A 284 0.25 -26.57 -17.68
N LEU A 285 -0.48 -27.63 -17.32
CA LEU A 285 -1.37 -28.36 -18.21
C LEU A 285 -2.69 -27.62 -18.47
N THR A 286 -3.00 -26.58 -17.68
CA THR A 286 -4.21 -25.77 -17.91
C THR A 286 -4.00 -24.87 -19.13
N PRO A 287 -4.82 -24.99 -20.19
CA PRO A 287 -4.70 -24.14 -21.37
C PRO A 287 -4.75 -22.65 -21.00
N GLY A 288 -3.78 -21.88 -21.50
CA GLY A 288 -3.66 -20.44 -21.23
C GLY A 288 -2.79 -20.08 -20.02
N VAL A 289 -2.40 -21.06 -19.20
CA VAL A 289 -1.44 -20.85 -18.11
C VAL A 289 -0.04 -21.23 -18.55
N GLY A 290 0.91 -20.32 -18.37
CA GLY A 290 2.31 -20.56 -18.69
C GLY A 290 3.26 -19.85 -17.74
N ALA A 291 4.53 -19.79 -18.12
CA ALA A 291 5.59 -19.23 -17.28
C ALA A 291 5.28 -17.81 -16.76
N ARG A 292 4.54 -16.98 -17.52
CA ARG A 292 4.14 -15.63 -17.10
C ARG A 292 3.20 -15.64 -15.90
N THR A 293 2.19 -16.49 -15.90
CA THR A 293 1.27 -16.65 -14.78
C THR A 293 2.03 -17.12 -13.53
N VAL A 294 2.96 -18.06 -13.66
CA VAL A 294 3.77 -18.52 -12.52
C VAL A 294 4.67 -17.41 -11.98
N ARG A 295 5.25 -16.56 -12.85
CA ARG A 295 6.00 -15.36 -12.43
C ARG A 295 5.12 -14.38 -11.66
N SER A 296 3.92 -14.10 -12.16
CA SER A 296 2.94 -13.24 -11.47
C SER A 296 2.54 -13.81 -10.12
N LEU A 297 2.30 -15.13 -10.04
CA LEU A 297 2.02 -15.84 -8.78
C LEU A 297 3.18 -15.74 -7.79
N ALA A 298 4.43 -15.82 -8.23
CA ALA A 298 5.59 -15.67 -7.35
C ALA A 298 5.68 -14.26 -6.74
N MET A 299 5.39 -13.21 -7.52
CA MET A 299 5.33 -11.83 -6.98
C MET A 299 4.14 -11.61 -6.05
N VAL A 300 2.98 -12.22 -6.34
CA VAL A 300 1.83 -12.19 -5.43
C VAL A 300 2.12 -12.96 -4.14
N ALA A 301 2.79 -14.11 -4.22
CA ALA A 301 3.21 -14.89 -3.06
C ALA A 301 4.08 -14.05 -2.12
N GLU A 302 5.00 -13.25 -2.66
CA GLU A 302 5.80 -12.35 -1.82
C GLU A 302 4.96 -11.22 -1.19
N ILE A 303 3.87 -10.75 -1.82
CA ILE A 303 2.92 -9.84 -1.15
C ILE A 303 2.25 -10.51 0.07
N VAL A 304 1.90 -11.80 -0.05
CA VAL A 304 1.25 -12.58 1.02
C VAL A 304 2.23 -12.95 2.12
N HIS A 305 3.42 -13.44 1.79
CA HIS A 305 4.35 -14.09 2.73
C HIS A 305 5.61 -13.26 3.04
N GLY A 306 5.90 -12.22 2.25
CA GLY A 306 7.06 -11.35 2.38
C GLY A 306 7.13 -10.58 3.70
N ALA A 307 8.34 -10.48 4.27
CA ALA A 307 8.61 -9.63 5.42
C ALA A 307 8.75 -8.14 5.01
N PRO A 308 8.49 -7.16 5.91
CA PRO A 308 8.41 -5.73 5.53
C PRO A 308 9.58 -5.15 4.73
N TYR A 309 10.82 -5.59 4.97
CA TYR A 309 12.02 -5.10 4.27
C TYR A 309 12.09 -5.51 2.78
N ARG A 310 11.25 -6.47 2.37
CA ARG A 310 11.17 -6.99 1.00
C ARG A 310 10.46 -6.05 0.03
N PHE A 311 9.73 -5.07 0.57
CA PHE A 311 8.92 -4.11 -0.20
C PHE A 311 9.62 -2.78 -0.45
N ARG A 312 10.93 -2.68 -0.15
CA ARG A 312 11.75 -1.48 -0.36
C ARG A 312 11.85 -1.04 -1.83
N ASP A 313 11.53 -1.91 -2.77
CA ASP A 313 11.49 -1.68 -4.21
C ASP A 313 10.08 -1.90 -4.80
N PRO A 314 9.08 -1.02 -4.52
CA PRO A 314 7.70 -1.22 -4.98
C PRO A 314 7.55 -1.37 -6.50
N ALA A 315 8.48 -0.81 -7.29
CA ALA A 315 8.49 -0.90 -8.74
C ALA A 315 8.61 -2.34 -9.24
N ARG A 316 9.26 -3.24 -8.49
CA ARG A 316 9.39 -4.65 -8.87
C ARG A 316 8.02 -5.33 -8.97
N PHE A 317 7.07 -4.92 -8.13
CA PHE A 317 5.77 -5.55 -8.03
C PHE A 317 4.82 -5.17 -9.18
N SER A 318 5.07 -4.08 -9.92
CA SER A 318 4.33 -3.79 -11.15
C SER A 318 4.72 -4.72 -12.30
N LEU A 319 5.82 -5.47 -12.21
CA LEU A 319 6.20 -6.52 -13.15
C LEU A 319 5.29 -7.78 -13.04
N ALA A 320 4.36 -7.83 -12.10
CA ALA A 320 3.41 -8.93 -12.00
C ALA A 320 2.30 -8.80 -13.05
N HIS A 321 1.75 -7.60 -13.22
CA HIS A 321 0.57 -7.35 -14.05
C HIS A 321 0.62 -6.01 -14.81
N GLY A 322 1.80 -5.41 -14.98
CA GLY A 322 1.96 -4.14 -15.65
C GLY A 322 1.31 -2.97 -14.90
N GLY A 323 1.03 -1.89 -15.64
CA GLY A 323 0.37 -0.69 -15.13
C GLY A 323 -0.75 -0.22 -16.05
N LYS A 324 -1.78 0.37 -15.47
CA LYS A 324 -2.92 0.93 -16.21
C LYS A 324 -2.51 1.97 -17.26
N ASP A 325 -1.42 2.70 -17.01
CA ASP A 325 -0.87 3.72 -17.92
C ASP A 325 0.31 3.17 -18.73
N ARG A 326 0.49 1.85 -18.75
CA ARG A 326 1.55 1.11 -19.46
C ARG A 326 2.93 1.18 -18.82
N HIS A 327 3.02 1.46 -17.53
CA HIS A 327 4.27 1.48 -16.81
C HIS A 327 4.35 0.33 -15.80
N PRO A 328 5.22 -0.68 -16.02
CA PRO A 328 6.26 -0.78 -17.06
C PRO A 328 5.76 -1.22 -18.44
N TYR A 329 4.60 -1.88 -18.50
CA TYR A 329 3.93 -2.29 -19.74
C TYR A 329 2.41 -2.35 -19.51
N PRO A 330 1.58 -2.44 -20.56
CA PRO A 330 0.13 -2.55 -20.45
C PRO A 330 -0.29 -3.79 -19.65
N VAL A 331 -1.45 -3.74 -19.00
CA VAL A 331 -1.92 -4.86 -18.18
C VAL A 331 -2.20 -6.09 -19.04
N PRO A 332 -1.50 -7.24 -18.84
CA PRO A 332 -1.71 -8.45 -19.61
C PRO A 332 -2.95 -9.19 -19.07
N ILE A 333 -4.12 -8.87 -19.61
CA ILE A 333 -5.42 -9.31 -19.07
C ILE A 333 -5.52 -10.83 -18.91
N LYS A 334 -5.04 -11.59 -19.91
CA LYS A 334 -5.11 -13.07 -19.87
C LYS A 334 -4.30 -13.63 -18.70
N VAL A 335 -3.09 -13.09 -18.47
CA VAL A 335 -2.22 -13.50 -17.36
C VAL A 335 -2.85 -13.12 -16.02
N TYR A 336 -3.39 -11.91 -15.91
CA TYR A 336 -4.03 -11.43 -14.67
C TYR A 336 -5.25 -12.31 -14.30
N ASP A 337 -6.11 -12.61 -15.26
CA ASP A 337 -7.29 -13.44 -15.02
C ASP A 337 -6.90 -14.87 -14.59
N GLU A 338 -5.85 -15.44 -15.19
CA GLU A 338 -5.31 -16.73 -14.76
C GLU A 338 -4.71 -16.69 -13.35
N THR A 339 -3.93 -15.65 -13.02
CA THR A 339 -3.41 -15.45 -11.65
C THR A 339 -4.55 -15.41 -10.63
N ILE A 340 -5.63 -14.67 -10.92
CA ILE A 340 -6.82 -14.60 -10.06
C ILE A 340 -7.48 -15.98 -9.94
N ARG A 341 -7.66 -16.70 -11.06
CA ARG A 341 -8.31 -18.02 -11.08
C ARG A 341 -7.56 -19.02 -10.19
N VAL A 342 -6.25 -19.08 -10.32
CA VAL A 342 -5.38 -19.99 -9.55
C VAL A 342 -5.43 -19.66 -8.07
N LEU A 343 -5.19 -18.41 -7.70
CA LEU A 343 -5.19 -17.98 -6.29
C LEU A 343 -6.56 -18.21 -5.65
N LYS A 344 -7.64 -17.92 -6.39
CA LYS A 344 -9.00 -18.14 -5.90
C LYS A 344 -9.25 -19.62 -5.61
N SER A 345 -8.81 -20.51 -6.51
CA SER A 345 -8.94 -21.96 -6.31
C SER A 345 -8.15 -22.44 -5.08
N ALA A 346 -6.90 -22.00 -4.95
CA ALA A 346 -6.03 -22.35 -3.83
C ALA A 346 -6.63 -21.93 -2.48
N VAL A 347 -7.10 -20.67 -2.37
CA VAL A 347 -7.75 -20.16 -1.15
C VAL A 347 -9.05 -20.90 -0.85
N GLN A 348 -9.88 -21.19 -1.86
CA GLN A 348 -11.13 -21.94 -1.66
C GLN A 348 -10.87 -23.37 -1.17
N LYS A 349 -9.83 -24.03 -1.68
CA LYS A 349 -9.44 -25.37 -1.23
C LYS A 349 -8.87 -25.35 0.19
N ALA A 350 -8.01 -24.38 0.51
CA ALA A 350 -7.43 -24.22 1.84
C ALA A 350 -8.51 -24.02 2.91
N ARG A 351 -9.55 -23.23 2.60
CA ARG A 351 -10.73 -23.08 3.49
C ARG A 351 -11.52 -24.36 3.75
N LEU A 352 -11.38 -25.37 2.90
CA LEU A 352 -11.96 -26.70 3.04
C LEU A 352 -10.97 -27.70 3.68
N GLY A 353 -9.88 -27.22 4.28
CA GLY A 353 -8.83 -28.03 4.90
C GLY A 353 -7.82 -28.63 3.92
N ARG A 354 -7.88 -28.25 2.63
CA ARG A 354 -6.93 -28.71 1.59
C ARG A 354 -5.92 -27.62 1.30
N GLU A 355 -4.89 -27.56 2.12
CA GLU A 355 -3.91 -26.45 2.12
C GLU A 355 -2.81 -26.58 1.06
N GLU A 356 -2.69 -27.75 0.42
CA GLU A 356 -1.59 -28.09 -0.51
C GLU A 356 -1.30 -26.98 -1.53
N GLU A 357 -2.33 -26.49 -2.25
CA GLU A 357 -2.14 -25.46 -3.28
C GLU A 357 -1.73 -24.10 -2.72
N LEU A 358 -2.23 -23.74 -1.55
CA LEU A 358 -1.89 -22.47 -0.92
C LEU A 358 -0.47 -22.52 -0.34
N ASP A 359 -0.08 -23.66 0.24
CA ASP A 359 1.29 -23.92 0.65
C ASP A 359 2.27 -23.95 -0.52
N THR A 360 1.83 -24.42 -1.69
CA THR A 360 2.62 -24.35 -2.92
C THR A 360 2.99 -22.90 -3.28
N LEU A 361 2.07 -21.95 -3.11
CA LEU A 361 2.36 -20.54 -3.33
C LEU A 361 3.36 -20.00 -2.30
N LYS A 362 3.27 -20.44 -1.04
CA LYS A 362 4.28 -20.13 -0.03
C LYS A 362 5.66 -20.67 -0.42
N ARG A 363 5.73 -21.91 -0.93
CA ARG A 363 6.99 -22.50 -1.42
C ARG A 363 7.62 -21.73 -2.56
N LEU A 364 6.83 -21.08 -3.43
CA LEU A 364 7.38 -20.19 -4.47
C LEU A 364 8.16 -19.02 -3.87
N ASP A 365 7.60 -18.34 -2.86
CA ASP A 365 8.28 -17.24 -2.18
C ASP A 365 9.52 -17.73 -1.40
N ASP A 366 9.41 -18.88 -0.72
CA ASP A 366 10.54 -19.49 -0.03
C ASP A 366 11.69 -19.83 -1.00
N GLN A 367 11.40 -20.40 -2.17
CA GLN A 367 12.39 -20.65 -3.22
C GLN A 367 12.97 -19.36 -3.79
N ALA A 368 12.15 -18.34 -4.06
CA ALA A 368 12.61 -17.06 -4.59
C ALA A 368 13.67 -16.42 -3.68
N ARG A 369 13.50 -16.53 -2.36
CA ARG A 369 14.46 -16.06 -1.36
C ARG A 369 15.75 -16.86 -1.35
N GLN A 370 15.69 -18.17 -1.58
CA GLN A 370 16.88 -19.02 -1.68
C GLN A 370 17.68 -18.69 -2.94
N LEU A 371 16.99 -18.57 -4.08
CA LEU A 371 17.61 -18.33 -5.37
C LEU A 371 18.11 -16.88 -5.54
N GLU A 372 17.56 -15.89 -4.82
CA GLU A 372 18.00 -14.47 -4.86
C GLU A 372 19.53 -14.31 -4.76
N ARG A 373 20.22 -15.20 -4.03
CA ARG A 373 21.67 -15.12 -3.81
C ARG A 373 22.50 -15.53 -5.03
N MET A 374 21.96 -16.43 -5.86
CA MET A 374 22.72 -17.14 -6.90
C MET A 374 22.13 -16.96 -8.30
N ALA A 375 20.84 -16.63 -8.40
CA ALA A 375 20.13 -16.51 -9.66
C ALA A 375 20.62 -15.30 -10.45
N SER A 376 20.87 -15.54 -11.72
CA SER A 376 21.02 -14.52 -12.76
C SER A 376 19.84 -14.62 -13.72
N GLY A 377 19.47 -13.50 -14.32
CA GLY A 377 18.39 -13.46 -15.30
C GLY A 377 18.57 -12.31 -16.29
N PRO A 378 17.58 -12.05 -17.14
CA PRO A 378 17.61 -10.94 -18.08
C PRO A 378 17.74 -9.61 -17.32
N SER A 379 18.28 -8.61 -17.99
CA SER A 379 18.19 -7.23 -17.52
C SER A 379 16.72 -6.80 -17.41
N LEU A 380 16.45 -5.78 -16.60
CA LEU A 380 15.10 -5.21 -16.49
C LEU A 380 14.57 -4.78 -17.86
N LYS A 381 15.44 -4.19 -18.70
CA LYS A 381 15.07 -3.74 -20.03
C LYS A 381 14.63 -4.90 -20.91
N GLU A 382 15.44 -5.96 -21.01
CA GLU A 382 15.10 -7.15 -21.81
C GLU A 382 13.81 -7.81 -21.33
N PHE A 383 13.57 -7.85 -20.00
CA PHE A 383 12.32 -8.35 -19.45
C PHE A 383 11.12 -7.51 -19.92
N VAL A 384 11.21 -6.18 -19.80
CA VAL A 384 10.13 -5.27 -20.18
C VAL A 384 9.88 -5.28 -21.69
N ASP A 385 10.94 -5.30 -22.49
CA ASP A 385 10.84 -5.38 -23.96
C ASP A 385 10.06 -6.65 -24.37
N GLY A 386 10.40 -7.81 -23.76
CA GLY A 386 9.70 -9.07 -24.04
C GLY A 386 8.22 -9.07 -23.61
N GLU A 387 7.85 -8.31 -22.58
CA GLU A 387 6.44 -8.13 -22.19
C GLU A 387 5.70 -7.19 -23.14
N LEU A 388 6.36 -6.14 -23.64
CA LEU A 388 5.80 -5.23 -24.65
C LEU A 388 5.56 -5.94 -25.99
N GLU A 389 6.52 -6.74 -26.45
CA GLU A 389 6.40 -7.54 -27.69
C GLU A 389 5.23 -8.52 -27.62
N ALA A 390 5.10 -9.21 -26.47
CA ALA A 390 4.03 -10.18 -26.24
C ALA A 390 2.67 -9.54 -25.92
N SER A 391 2.63 -8.25 -25.60
CA SER A 391 1.48 -7.56 -24.99
C SER A 391 0.15 -7.85 -25.68
N ALA A 392 0.07 -7.70 -27.01
CA ALA A 392 -1.17 -7.96 -27.75
C ALA A 392 -1.67 -9.39 -27.58
N SER A 393 -0.78 -10.39 -27.74
CA SER A 393 -1.13 -11.81 -27.58
C SER A 393 -1.65 -12.16 -26.17
N LEU A 394 -1.26 -11.37 -25.17
CA LEU A 394 -1.66 -11.52 -23.76
C LEU A 394 -2.93 -10.72 -23.42
N GLY A 395 -3.58 -10.11 -24.42
CA GLY A 395 -4.72 -9.21 -24.20
C GLY A 395 -4.30 -7.93 -23.48
N GLY A 396 -3.13 -7.38 -23.84
CA GLY A 396 -2.59 -6.16 -23.27
C GLY A 396 -3.60 -5.02 -23.34
N ARG A 397 -3.90 -4.42 -22.19
CA ARG A 397 -4.88 -3.33 -22.09
C ARG A 397 -4.41 -2.25 -21.14
N SER A 398 -4.66 -1.01 -21.51
CA SER A 398 -4.38 0.18 -20.71
C SER A 398 -5.59 1.12 -20.69
N VAL A 399 -5.47 2.25 -20.00
CA VAL A 399 -6.47 3.33 -20.08
C VAL A 399 -6.64 3.87 -21.51
N PHE A 400 -5.67 3.61 -22.39
CA PHE A 400 -5.66 4.02 -23.80
C PHE A 400 -6.30 3.00 -24.75
N GLY A 401 -6.89 1.91 -24.23
CA GLY A 401 -7.49 0.85 -25.05
C GLY A 401 -6.67 -0.44 -25.09
N TRP A 402 -6.98 -1.31 -26.05
CA TRP A 402 -6.27 -2.56 -26.28
C TRP A 402 -5.01 -2.34 -27.10
N GLU A 403 -3.96 -3.13 -26.87
CA GLU A 403 -2.74 -3.04 -27.67
C GLU A 403 -2.88 -3.67 -29.07
N GLU A 404 -3.84 -4.60 -29.26
CA GLU A 404 -4.15 -5.18 -30.58
C GLU A 404 -4.64 -4.10 -31.56
N ASP A 405 -5.51 -3.20 -31.10
CA ASP A 405 -6.11 -2.13 -31.91
C ASP A 405 -5.09 -1.08 -32.40
N ARG A 406 -3.89 -1.03 -31.81
CA ARG A 406 -2.84 -0.05 -32.16
C ARG A 406 -1.93 -0.53 -33.30
N ARG A 407 -2.03 -1.80 -33.71
CA ARG A 407 -1.25 -2.35 -34.82
C ARG A 407 -1.86 -2.04 -36.20
N ASP A 408 -3.05 -1.42 -36.24
CA ASP A 408 -3.70 -1.02 -37.50
C ASP A 408 -3.63 0.51 -37.67
N PRO A 409 -2.74 1.04 -38.53
CA PRO A 409 -2.63 2.48 -38.79
C PRO A 409 -3.92 3.08 -39.39
N LEU A 410 -4.83 2.25 -39.93
CA LEU A 410 -6.07 2.70 -40.57
C LEU A 410 -7.23 2.90 -39.59
N ALA A 411 -7.13 2.41 -38.35
CA ALA A 411 -8.18 2.57 -37.33
C ALA A 411 -8.13 3.92 -36.61
N ALA A 412 -6.99 4.62 -36.64
CA ALA A 412 -6.81 5.92 -35.97
C ALA A 412 -7.36 7.12 -36.78
N ALA A 413 -7.93 6.89 -37.98
CA ALA A 413 -8.38 7.92 -38.91
C ALA A 413 -9.88 7.82 -39.29
N LYS A 414 -10.71 7.17 -38.47
CA LYS A 414 -12.18 7.13 -38.65
C LYS A 414 -12.93 7.75 -37.49
#